data_AF-A0A9X5XAX0-F1
#
_entry.id   AF-A0A9X5XAX0-F1
#
_cell.length_a   1.000
_cell.length_b   1.000
_cell.length_c   1.000
_cell.angle_alpha   90.00
_cell.angle_beta   90.00
_cell.angle_gamma   90.00
#
_symmetry.space_group_name_H-M   'P 1'
#
loop_
_entity.id
_entity.type
_entity.pdbx_description
1 polymer ?
#
loop_
_entity_poly.entity_id
_entity_poly.type
_entity_poly.pdbx_seq_one_letter_code
_entity_poly.pdbx_strand_id
1 'polypeptide(L)'
;MWVVPGHFSALAAVAALRAELDFSIEVPVRHGRVPLPTLGCAVLPATEPWTTATVRAEGGRAVVETADATIAVPPAPGSAGPGWHDVRRLAVGPAGRQLDVALDDLDPYRTYPQPSEPRPLSEEAVTQWRQELEQAWRVLLRELPGTAEAMRRGVFSLTPTPARERFRPRSVTSGDAFGGIEASEPDDAVQLAVTLVHEFQHTKLGGLLHLTPLLTDRADASTELWYAPWRDDPRPLDGLLQGIYAFVGIARFWRAHREEADAQKAIAHFEFALWRTHVATALEQVHRHPRRTPLGAALLDTLRDHCAQWLKEPVPEEQLALARLCAADHVARWRVHHLRPPAPAVEEAVSAWLAGASGPPAALATEPDLVPDLSARWLDSMAMLARHHLSTTPDERPPSEDPEKAAAHVTGALPGDALLAAGDPTAAQHAYRAHLAVEPERAGAWAGLGHALKAAGTEPAAAHLLCHWPERARTVHQAVLRATGSAPDPVRLAAWLAPPTGSR
;
A
#
# COMPACT_ATOMS: atom_id res chain seq x y z
N MET A 1 21.90 22.27 -10.53
CA MET A 1 20.60 22.97 -10.61
C MET A 1 20.02 22.90 -12.02
N TRP A 2 20.77 23.29 -13.07
CA TRP A 2 20.29 23.35 -14.47
C TRP A 2 19.68 22.04 -15.02
N VAL A 3 20.19 20.86 -14.63
CA VAL A 3 19.69 19.55 -15.10
C VAL A 3 18.20 19.31 -14.79
N VAL A 4 17.67 19.91 -13.71
CA VAL A 4 16.26 19.76 -13.31
C VAL A 4 15.33 20.66 -14.13
N PRO A 5 15.50 22.01 -14.16
CA PRO A 5 14.74 22.87 -15.06
C PRO A 5 15.01 22.59 -16.54
N GLY A 6 16.20 22.12 -16.90
CA GLY A 6 16.55 21.76 -18.27
C GLY A 6 15.72 20.61 -18.85
N HIS A 7 15.01 19.84 -18.01
CA HIS A 7 14.04 18.85 -18.50
C HIS A 7 12.87 19.52 -19.26
N PHE A 8 12.52 20.77 -18.95
CA PHE A 8 11.57 21.54 -19.76
C PHE A 8 12.07 21.77 -21.19
N SER A 9 13.38 21.90 -21.40
CA SER A 9 13.96 21.97 -22.75
C SER A 9 13.79 20.65 -23.50
N ALA A 10 13.92 19.50 -22.81
CA ALA A 10 13.66 18.19 -23.42
C ALA A 10 12.18 18.04 -23.82
N LEU A 11 11.25 18.49 -22.97
CA LEU A 11 9.82 18.54 -23.31
C LEU A 11 9.55 19.46 -24.52
N ALA A 12 10.18 20.64 -24.56
CA ALA A 12 10.06 21.57 -25.69
C ALA A 12 10.62 20.97 -26.99
N ALA A 13 11.77 20.29 -26.94
CA ALA A 13 12.34 19.59 -28.08
C ALA A 13 11.41 18.47 -28.58
N VAL A 14 10.84 17.66 -27.69
CA VAL A 14 9.85 16.63 -28.07
C VAL A 14 8.60 17.25 -28.70
N ALA A 15 8.09 18.35 -28.15
CA ALA A 15 6.94 19.05 -28.71
C ALA A 15 7.24 19.58 -30.12
N ALA A 16 8.42 20.17 -30.33
CA ALA A 16 8.86 20.66 -31.64
C ALA A 16 9.06 19.52 -32.65
N LEU A 17 9.62 18.38 -32.23
CA LEU A 17 9.74 17.17 -33.08
C LEU A 17 8.37 16.65 -33.52
N ARG A 18 7.41 16.56 -32.60
CA ARG A 18 6.04 16.12 -32.92
C ARG A 18 5.27 17.10 -33.80
N ALA A 19 5.64 18.38 -33.75
CA ALA A 19 5.09 19.43 -34.60
C ALA A 19 5.82 19.57 -35.94
N GLU A 20 6.82 18.71 -36.21
CA GLU A 20 7.61 18.70 -37.44
C GLU A 20 8.27 20.06 -37.74
N LEU A 21 8.73 20.75 -36.69
CA LEU A 21 9.41 22.04 -36.82
C LEU A 21 10.91 21.87 -37.04
N ASP A 22 11.50 22.81 -37.77
CA ASP A 22 12.95 22.99 -37.77
C ASP A 22 13.37 23.78 -36.51
N PHE A 23 14.30 23.24 -35.72
CA PHE A 23 14.73 23.87 -34.47
C PHE A 23 16.11 23.40 -34.00
N SER A 24 16.66 24.11 -33.03
CA SER A 24 17.83 23.70 -32.24
C SER A 24 17.63 24.08 -30.78
N ILE A 25 17.63 23.09 -29.88
CA ILE A 25 17.37 23.28 -28.44
C ILE A 25 18.44 22.53 -27.63
N GLU A 26 19.03 23.21 -26.65
CA GLU A 26 19.94 22.59 -25.69
C GLU A 26 19.16 21.83 -24.61
N VAL A 27 19.57 20.59 -24.34
CA VAL A 27 18.94 19.66 -23.39
C VAL A 27 19.97 19.05 -22.44
N PRO A 28 19.55 18.62 -21.23
CA PRO A 28 20.47 18.03 -20.27
C PRO A 28 20.88 16.61 -20.64
N VAL A 29 22.17 16.33 -20.47
CA VAL A 29 22.75 14.98 -20.49
C VAL A 29 22.91 14.53 -19.03
N ARG A 30 22.42 13.31 -18.75
CA ARG A 30 22.45 12.66 -17.43
C ARG A 30 23.20 11.35 -17.53
N HIS A 31 24.42 11.28 -17.01
CA HIS A 31 25.26 10.08 -17.09
C HIS A 31 25.36 9.52 -18.52
N GLY A 32 25.64 10.40 -19.48
CA GLY A 32 25.71 10.04 -20.91
C GLY A 32 24.35 9.76 -21.57
N ARG A 33 23.22 10.08 -20.93
CA ARG A 33 21.88 9.84 -21.45
C ARG A 33 21.11 11.13 -21.69
N VAL A 34 20.44 11.21 -22.83
CA VAL A 34 19.52 12.31 -23.17
C VAL A 34 18.13 11.73 -23.35
N PRO A 35 17.33 11.65 -22.28
CA PRO A 35 15.94 11.22 -22.38
C PRO A 35 15.12 12.31 -23.07
N LEU A 36 14.44 11.93 -24.15
CA LEU A 36 13.44 12.71 -24.85
C LEU A 36 12.07 12.10 -24.52
N PRO A 37 11.31 12.70 -23.57
CA PRO A 37 10.08 12.13 -23.02
C PRO A 37 9.15 11.57 -24.09
N THR A 38 8.64 10.35 -23.90
CA THR A 38 7.75 9.62 -24.82
C THR A 38 8.32 9.23 -26.20
N LEU A 39 9.55 9.65 -26.56
CA LEU A 39 10.19 9.30 -27.83
C LEU A 39 11.29 8.25 -27.65
N GLY A 40 12.16 8.43 -26.65
CA GLY A 40 13.29 7.55 -26.40
C GLY A 40 14.41 8.23 -25.64
N CYS A 41 15.60 7.67 -25.70
CA CYS A 41 16.78 8.16 -25.02
C CYS A 41 18.01 7.96 -25.91
N ALA A 42 18.71 9.05 -26.21
CA ALA A 42 20.04 8.96 -26.83
C ALA A 42 21.09 8.59 -25.79
N VAL A 43 22.09 7.80 -26.21
CA VAL A 43 23.26 7.40 -25.43
C VAL A 43 24.48 8.01 -26.06
N LEU A 44 25.15 8.85 -25.30
CA LEU A 44 26.32 9.61 -25.69
C LEU A 44 27.55 9.11 -24.91
N PRO A 45 28.73 9.08 -25.53
CA PRO A 45 29.98 8.81 -24.84
C PRO A 45 30.37 10.04 -23.99
N ALA A 46 29.74 10.20 -22.82
CA ALA A 46 30.07 11.27 -21.87
C ALA A 46 30.74 10.71 -20.61
N THR A 47 31.83 11.33 -20.17
CA THR A 47 32.55 10.95 -18.95
C THR A 47 32.04 11.67 -17.71
N GLU A 48 31.51 12.89 -17.89
CA GLU A 48 30.95 13.68 -16.80
C GLU A 48 29.53 13.23 -16.43
N PRO A 49 29.16 13.23 -15.14
CA PRO A 49 27.80 12.91 -14.70
C PRO A 49 26.73 13.81 -15.32
N TRP A 50 27.05 15.07 -15.61
CA TRP A 50 26.12 16.06 -16.13
C TRP A 50 26.78 16.92 -17.20
N THR A 51 26.13 17.10 -18.34
CA THR A 51 26.54 18.04 -19.39
C THR A 51 25.34 18.46 -20.25
N THR A 52 25.56 19.09 -21.40
CA THR A 52 24.52 19.50 -22.35
C THR A 52 24.70 18.80 -23.70
N ALA A 53 23.60 18.62 -24.41
CA ALA A 53 23.56 18.19 -25.79
C ALA A 53 22.57 19.08 -26.55
N THR A 54 22.70 19.15 -27.87
CA THR A 54 21.75 19.88 -28.72
C THR A 54 20.84 18.88 -29.42
N VAL A 55 19.53 19.09 -29.32
CA VAL A 55 18.55 18.43 -30.20
C VAL A 55 18.31 19.36 -31.37
N ARG A 56 18.63 18.91 -32.58
CA ARG A 56 18.39 19.66 -33.82
C ARG A 56 17.48 18.87 -34.74
N ALA A 57 16.47 19.54 -35.29
CA ALA A 57 15.68 19.03 -36.39
C ALA A 57 15.77 19.98 -37.58
N GLU A 58 16.05 19.43 -38.77
CA GLU A 58 16.11 20.18 -40.03
C GLU A 58 15.69 19.28 -41.19
N GLY A 59 14.77 19.75 -42.03
CA GLY A 59 14.38 19.04 -43.26
C GLY A 59 13.82 17.64 -42.99
N GLY A 60 13.07 17.49 -41.88
CA GLY A 60 12.47 16.22 -41.46
C GLY A 60 13.45 15.20 -40.85
N ARG A 61 14.69 15.60 -40.55
CA ARG A 61 15.67 14.76 -39.85
C ARG A 61 16.01 15.36 -38.50
N ALA A 62 16.04 14.52 -37.47
CA ALA A 62 16.36 14.93 -36.12
C ALA A 62 17.59 14.19 -35.58
N VAL A 63 18.41 14.91 -34.81
CA VAL A 63 19.63 14.39 -34.18
C VAL A 63 19.78 14.94 -32.76
N VAL A 64 20.44 14.17 -31.91
CA VAL A 64 21.01 14.61 -30.63
C VAL A 64 22.52 14.67 -30.80
N GLU A 65 23.13 15.83 -30.61
CA GLU A 65 24.55 16.06 -30.87
C GLU A 65 25.29 16.69 -29.70
N THR A 66 26.55 16.29 -29.55
CA THR A 66 27.58 16.95 -28.73
C THR A 66 28.78 17.25 -29.62
N ALA A 67 29.85 17.82 -29.06
CA ALA A 67 31.10 18.02 -29.80
C ALA A 67 31.70 16.70 -30.33
N ASP A 68 31.46 15.58 -29.63
CA ASP A 68 32.14 14.31 -29.86
C ASP A 68 31.24 13.23 -30.48
N ALA A 69 29.91 13.43 -30.52
CA ALA A 69 28.96 12.43 -30.99
C ALA A 69 27.71 13.04 -31.64
N THR A 70 27.12 12.31 -32.59
CA THR A 70 25.82 12.61 -33.18
C THR A 70 24.99 11.34 -33.24
N ILE A 71 23.84 11.35 -32.57
CA ILE A 71 22.89 10.24 -32.53
C ILE A 71 21.65 10.64 -33.33
N ALA A 72 21.28 9.85 -34.32
CA ALA A 72 20.04 10.07 -35.05
C ALA A 72 18.82 9.76 -34.17
N VAL A 73 17.84 10.66 -34.15
CA VAL A 73 16.52 10.38 -33.56
C VAL A 73 15.71 9.64 -34.62
N PRO A 74 15.27 8.39 -34.36
CA PRO A 74 14.50 7.64 -35.33
C PRO A 74 13.18 8.33 -35.67
N PRO A 75 12.74 8.32 -36.95
CA PRO A 75 11.55 9.06 -37.39
C PRO A 75 10.23 8.44 -36.90
N ALA A 76 10.23 7.15 -36.58
CA ALA A 76 9.06 6.44 -36.07
C ALA A 76 9.27 6.05 -34.60
N PRO A 77 8.32 6.39 -33.70
CA PRO A 77 8.33 5.90 -32.32
C PRO A 77 8.43 4.37 -32.26
N GLY A 78 9.23 3.85 -31.32
CA GLY A 78 9.45 2.40 -31.17
C GLY A 78 10.49 1.78 -32.11
N SER A 79 11.24 2.60 -32.86
CA SER A 79 12.38 2.12 -33.67
C SER A 79 13.68 2.26 -32.89
N ALA A 80 14.45 1.17 -32.76
CA ALA A 80 15.80 1.21 -32.23
C ALA A 80 16.81 1.73 -33.26
N GLY A 81 17.92 2.31 -32.80
CA GLY A 81 19.00 2.79 -33.65
C GLY A 81 20.35 2.80 -32.92
N PRO A 82 21.48 2.95 -33.63
CA PRO A 82 22.78 3.05 -33.00
C PRO A 82 22.82 4.21 -31.99
N GLY A 83 23.12 3.91 -30.72
CA GLY A 83 23.13 4.90 -29.65
C GLY A 83 21.75 5.44 -29.26
N TRP A 84 20.65 4.78 -29.65
CA TRP A 84 19.29 5.19 -29.33
C TRP A 84 18.50 4.04 -28.67
N HIS A 85 17.92 4.31 -27.50
CA HIS A 85 16.92 3.45 -26.86
C HIS A 85 15.53 4.02 -27.09
N ASP A 86 14.62 3.19 -27.60
CA ASP A 86 13.21 3.55 -27.78
C ASP A 86 12.41 3.40 -26.48
N VAL A 87 11.34 4.19 -26.34
CA VAL A 87 10.30 3.89 -25.33
C VAL A 87 9.53 2.68 -25.83
N ARG A 88 9.67 1.56 -25.11
CA ARG A 88 9.08 0.28 -25.49
C ARG A 88 7.56 0.32 -25.31
N ARG A 89 6.83 -0.34 -26.21
CA ARG A 89 5.38 -0.55 -26.07
C ARG A 89 5.06 -2.02 -25.90
N LEU A 90 4.23 -2.33 -24.92
CA LEU A 90 3.69 -3.66 -24.68
C LEU A 90 2.23 -3.67 -25.08
N ALA A 91 1.90 -4.58 -25.99
CA ALA A 91 0.54 -4.74 -26.50
C ALA A 91 0.09 -6.18 -26.21
N VAL A 92 -0.80 -6.37 -25.24
CA VAL A 92 -1.19 -7.69 -24.69
C VAL A 92 -2.67 -8.00 -24.83
N GLY A 93 -3.00 -9.28 -24.96
CA GLY A 93 -4.37 -9.78 -25.12
C GLY A 93 -4.87 -9.86 -26.57
N PRO A 94 -6.10 -10.35 -26.75
CA PRO A 94 -6.66 -10.62 -28.08
C PRO A 94 -7.00 -9.33 -28.84
N ALA A 95 -6.99 -9.44 -30.16
CA ALA A 95 -7.40 -8.36 -31.06
C ALA A 95 -8.80 -7.82 -30.68
N GLY A 96 -8.93 -6.48 -30.68
CA GLY A 96 -10.17 -5.80 -30.28
C GLY A 96 -10.38 -5.64 -28.76
N ARG A 97 -9.61 -6.35 -27.92
CA ARG A 97 -9.56 -6.19 -26.44
C ARG A 97 -8.13 -6.02 -25.90
N GLN A 98 -7.22 -5.61 -26.76
CA GLN A 98 -5.81 -5.42 -26.44
C GLN A 98 -5.60 -4.24 -25.48
N LEU A 99 -4.72 -4.41 -24.51
CA LEU A 99 -4.13 -3.33 -23.73
C LEU A 99 -2.81 -2.94 -24.39
N ASP A 100 -2.63 -1.65 -24.67
CA ASP A 100 -1.42 -1.09 -25.26
C ASP A 100 -0.88 0.00 -24.32
N VAL A 101 0.30 -0.26 -23.74
CA VAL A 101 0.94 0.61 -22.75
C VAL A 101 2.40 0.83 -23.09
N ALA A 102 2.91 2.03 -22.80
CA ALA A 102 4.34 2.29 -22.79
C ALA A 102 4.97 1.64 -21.54
N LEU A 103 6.05 0.90 -21.71
CA LEU A 103 6.89 0.44 -20.60
C LEU A 103 8.02 1.47 -20.45
N ASP A 104 7.90 2.37 -19.49
CA ASP A 104 8.83 3.51 -19.34
C ASP A 104 9.92 3.19 -18.31
N ASP A 105 11.14 2.98 -18.81
CA ASP A 105 12.36 2.77 -18.03
C ASP A 105 13.42 3.86 -18.27
N LEU A 106 13.06 4.90 -19.04
CA LEU A 106 13.99 5.91 -19.57
C LEU A 106 13.81 7.28 -18.93
N ASP A 107 12.58 7.76 -18.72
CA ASP A 107 12.38 9.14 -18.28
C ASP A 107 12.82 9.34 -16.81
N PRO A 108 13.67 10.33 -16.47
CA PRO A 108 14.07 10.55 -15.10
C PRO A 108 12.91 10.82 -14.14
N TYR A 109 11.82 11.41 -14.62
CA TYR A 109 10.66 11.83 -13.83
C TYR A 109 9.51 10.81 -13.86
N ARG A 110 9.76 9.59 -14.38
CA ARG A 110 8.79 8.49 -14.41
C ARG A 110 8.41 7.92 -13.04
N THR A 111 9.19 8.20 -11.99
CA THR A 111 8.98 7.72 -10.62
C THR A 111 8.62 8.84 -9.66
N TYR A 112 7.85 8.52 -8.62
CA TYR A 112 7.41 9.46 -7.59
C TYR A 112 7.90 9.07 -6.17
N PRO A 113 8.21 10.04 -5.27
CA PRO A 113 8.18 11.51 -5.46
C PRO A 113 9.46 12.10 -6.03
N GLN A 114 10.49 11.28 -6.22
CA GLN A 114 11.81 11.73 -6.66
C GLN A 114 12.15 11.16 -8.03
N PRO A 115 12.89 11.92 -8.86
CA PRO A 115 13.42 11.40 -10.10
C PRO A 115 14.32 10.18 -9.87
N SER A 116 14.27 9.23 -10.80
CA SER A 116 15.16 8.06 -10.84
C SER A 116 16.02 8.14 -12.09
N GLU A 117 17.32 7.84 -11.98
CA GLU A 117 18.19 7.85 -13.15
C GLU A 117 17.66 6.92 -14.28
N PRO A 118 17.83 7.30 -15.56
CA PRO A 118 17.47 6.43 -16.67
C PRO A 118 18.26 5.12 -16.60
N ARG A 119 17.54 4.00 -16.49
CA ARG A 119 18.13 2.67 -16.37
C ARG A 119 17.35 1.72 -17.26
N PRO A 120 17.71 1.63 -18.55
CA PRO A 120 17.05 0.73 -19.48
C PRO A 120 17.08 -0.69 -18.95
N LEU A 121 15.95 -1.38 -19.09
CA LEU A 121 15.80 -2.79 -18.81
C LEU A 121 16.56 -3.62 -19.84
N SER A 122 16.97 -4.83 -19.43
CA SER A 122 17.46 -5.84 -20.36
C SER A 122 16.30 -6.43 -21.18
N GLU A 123 16.62 -7.10 -22.28
CA GLU A 123 15.60 -7.77 -23.10
C GLU A 123 14.87 -8.89 -22.34
N GLU A 124 15.58 -9.57 -21.44
CA GLU A 124 15.02 -10.60 -20.56
C GLU A 124 13.98 -10.00 -19.62
N ALA A 125 14.33 -8.88 -18.96
CA ALA A 125 13.42 -8.19 -18.04
C ALA A 125 12.16 -7.68 -18.77
N VAL A 126 12.29 -7.15 -19.98
CA VAL A 126 11.13 -6.73 -20.78
C VAL A 126 10.28 -7.90 -21.24
N THR A 127 10.90 -9.02 -21.58
CA THR A 127 10.19 -10.26 -21.91
C THR A 127 9.38 -10.76 -20.72
N GLN A 128 9.96 -10.74 -19.52
CA GLN A 128 9.29 -11.10 -18.28
C GLN A 128 8.09 -10.17 -18.00
N TRP A 129 8.27 -8.85 -18.07
CA TRP A 129 7.17 -7.90 -17.92
C TRP A 129 6.04 -8.11 -18.93
N ARG A 130 6.37 -8.42 -20.20
CA ARG A 130 5.37 -8.75 -21.21
C ARG A 130 4.60 -10.02 -20.85
N GLN A 131 5.28 -11.07 -20.40
CA GLN A 131 4.66 -12.34 -20.04
C GLN A 131 3.74 -12.19 -18.82
N GLU A 132 4.18 -11.48 -17.78
CA GLU A 132 3.36 -11.21 -16.59
C GLU A 132 2.15 -10.33 -16.94
N LEU A 133 2.35 -9.26 -17.71
CA LEU A 133 1.26 -8.38 -18.13
C LEU A 133 0.24 -9.11 -19.01
N GLU A 134 0.67 -10.00 -19.92
CA GLU A 134 -0.22 -10.82 -20.73
C GLU A 134 -1.07 -11.77 -19.87
N GLN A 135 -0.48 -12.38 -18.85
CA GLN A 135 -1.19 -13.26 -17.92
C GLN A 135 -2.16 -12.47 -17.04
N ALA A 136 -1.72 -11.35 -16.47
CA ALA A 136 -2.55 -10.45 -15.67
C ALA A 136 -3.73 -9.90 -16.48
N TRP A 137 -3.49 -9.53 -17.74
CA TRP A 137 -4.55 -9.05 -18.63
C TRP A 137 -5.59 -10.12 -18.93
N ARG A 138 -5.18 -11.38 -19.14
CA ARG A 138 -6.11 -12.51 -19.28
C ARG A 138 -7.00 -12.69 -18.04
N VAL A 139 -6.43 -12.56 -16.84
CA VAL A 139 -7.19 -12.58 -15.58
C VAL A 139 -8.22 -11.44 -15.56
N LEU A 140 -7.81 -10.20 -15.86
CA LEU A 140 -8.70 -9.03 -15.85
C LEU A 140 -9.82 -9.11 -16.90
N LEU A 141 -9.52 -9.61 -18.10
CA LEU A 141 -10.53 -9.77 -19.16
C LEU A 141 -11.62 -10.78 -18.80
N ARG A 142 -11.28 -11.80 -18.01
CA ARG A 142 -12.19 -12.83 -17.49
C ARG A 142 -12.99 -12.31 -16.31
N GLU A 143 -12.31 -11.78 -15.30
CA GLU A 143 -12.91 -11.52 -13.98
C GLU A 143 -13.55 -10.13 -13.87
N LEU A 144 -12.97 -9.13 -14.55
CA LEU A 144 -13.44 -7.75 -14.51
C LEU A 144 -13.52 -7.13 -15.92
N PRO A 145 -14.30 -7.70 -16.85
CA PRO A 145 -14.31 -7.29 -18.26
C PRO A 145 -14.63 -5.80 -18.45
N GLY A 146 -15.52 -5.23 -17.63
CA GLY A 146 -15.85 -3.80 -17.67
C GLY A 146 -14.73 -2.89 -17.15
N THR A 147 -13.97 -3.35 -16.14
CA THR A 147 -12.78 -2.63 -15.66
C THR A 147 -11.68 -2.69 -16.71
N ALA A 148 -11.45 -3.86 -17.31
CA ALA A 148 -10.49 -4.03 -18.39
C ALA A 148 -10.80 -3.12 -19.59
N GLU A 149 -12.06 -3.03 -20.03
CA GLU A 149 -12.43 -2.11 -21.12
C GLU A 149 -12.14 -0.64 -20.78
N ALA A 150 -12.36 -0.24 -19.52
CA ALA A 150 -12.02 1.11 -19.07
C ALA A 150 -10.49 1.34 -19.00
N MET A 151 -9.72 0.36 -18.54
CA MET A 151 -8.26 0.42 -18.46
C MET A 151 -7.62 0.65 -19.83
N ARG A 152 -8.15 0.06 -20.90
CA ARG A 152 -7.65 0.28 -22.27
C ARG A 152 -7.64 1.75 -22.71
N ARG A 153 -8.44 2.59 -22.06
CA ARG A 153 -8.59 4.02 -22.37
C ARG A 153 -7.94 4.94 -21.33
N GLY A 154 -7.52 4.39 -20.19
CA GLY A 154 -7.04 5.18 -19.06
C GLY A 154 -5.76 4.67 -18.44
N VAL A 155 -5.15 3.60 -18.95
CA VAL A 155 -3.77 3.20 -18.61
C VAL A 155 -2.92 3.43 -19.86
N PHE A 156 -1.91 4.28 -19.72
CA PHE A 156 -1.06 4.74 -20.83
C PHE A 156 0.38 4.28 -20.66
N SER A 157 0.89 4.24 -19.42
CA SER A 157 2.25 3.81 -19.14
C SER A 157 2.36 2.97 -17.88
N LEU A 158 3.34 2.08 -17.90
CA LEU A 158 3.78 1.26 -16.79
C LEU A 158 5.28 1.51 -16.57
N THR A 159 5.63 2.03 -15.42
CA THR A 159 7.00 2.29 -14.98
C THR A 159 7.44 1.14 -14.05
N PRO A 160 8.34 0.26 -14.49
CA PRO A 160 8.81 -0.85 -13.69
C PRO A 160 9.83 -0.38 -12.65
N THR A 161 9.71 -0.89 -11.42
CA THR A 161 10.68 -0.72 -10.34
C THR A 161 11.10 -2.09 -9.77
N PRO A 162 12.23 -2.19 -9.04
CA PRO A 162 12.68 -3.46 -8.50
C PRO A 162 11.64 -4.15 -7.61
N ALA A 163 11.66 -5.48 -7.59
CA ALA A 163 10.86 -6.31 -6.70
C ALA A 163 10.95 -5.85 -5.23
N ARG A 164 9.88 -6.08 -4.50
CA ARG A 164 9.76 -5.79 -3.06
C ARG A 164 9.60 -7.08 -2.28
N GLU A 165 9.40 -6.95 -0.97
CA GLU A 165 9.04 -8.09 -0.14
C GLU A 165 7.76 -8.73 -0.71
N ARG A 166 7.75 -10.07 -0.79
CA ARG A 166 6.61 -10.83 -1.31
C ARG A 166 5.33 -10.41 -0.60
N PHE A 167 4.24 -10.27 -1.35
CA PHE A 167 2.93 -9.77 -0.90
C PHE A 167 2.87 -8.29 -0.44
N ARG A 168 3.98 -7.55 -0.50
CA ARG A 168 4.04 -6.08 -0.27
C ARG A 168 4.51 -5.36 -1.53
N PRO A 169 3.74 -5.41 -2.64
CA PRO A 169 4.09 -4.69 -3.85
C PRO A 169 4.12 -3.18 -3.56
N ARG A 170 5.02 -2.46 -4.22
CA ARG A 170 5.01 -1.00 -4.24
C ARG A 170 4.45 -0.53 -5.56
N SER A 171 3.37 0.23 -5.53
CA SER A 171 2.81 0.89 -6.69
C SER A 171 2.43 2.34 -6.38
N VAL A 172 2.41 3.18 -7.42
CA VAL A 172 2.08 4.60 -7.31
C VAL A 172 1.37 5.07 -8.58
N THR A 173 0.33 5.88 -8.38
CA THR A 173 -0.29 6.73 -9.40
C THR A 173 -0.22 8.18 -8.93
N SER A 174 -0.06 9.12 -9.85
CA SER A 174 -0.15 10.56 -9.57
C SER A 174 -1.30 11.20 -10.35
N GLY A 175 -1.97 12.18 -9.73
CA GLY A 175 -2.97 13.02 -10.42
C GLY A 175 -2.36 13.84 -11.57
N ASP A 176 -1.08 14.20 -11.45
CA ASP A 176 -0.33 14.96 -12.45
C ASP A 176 0.14 14.08 -13.63
N ALA A 177 0.05 12.75 -13.50
CA ALA A 177 0.46 11.77 -14.51
C ALA A 177 -0.69 10.79 -14.79
N PHE A 178 -1.83 11.33 -15.24
CA PHE A 178 -3.04 10.53 -15.50
C PHE A 178 -2.74 9.32 -16.40
N GLY A 179 -3.07 8.13 -15.90
CA GLY A 179 -2.87 6.86 -16.61
C GLY A 179 -1.45 6.31 -16.58
N GLY A 180 -0.52 6.96 -15.88
CA GLY A 180 0.79 6.42 -15.56
C GLY A 180 0.75 5.61 -14.27
N ILE A 181 1.30 4.40 -14.31
CA ILE A 181 1.37 3.49 -13.18
C ILE A 181 2.83 3.14 -12.91
N GLU A 182 3.34 3.46 -11.73
CA GLU A 182 4.60 2.91 -11.23
C GLU A 182 4.29 1.61 -10.49
N ALA A 183 5.02 0.52 -10.79
CA ALA A 183 4.83 -0.76 -10.12
C ALA A 183 6.17 -1.47 -9.90
N SER A 184 6.36 -2.07 -8.72
CA SER A 184 7.42 -3.04 -8.50
C SER A 184 7.21 -4.27 -9.36
N GLU A 185 8.30 -4.94 -9.71
CA GLU A 185 8.24 -6.28 -10.31
C GLU A 185 7.31 -7.18 -9.47
N PRO A 186 6.28 -7.79 -10.09
CA PRO A 186 5.27 -8.54 -9.38
C PRO A 186 5.76 -9.95 -9.02
N ASP A 187 5.25 -10.49 -7.92
CA ASP A 187 5.49 -11.89 -7.53
C ASP A 187 4.86 -12.87 -8.52
N ASP A 188 3.68 -12.51 -9.05
CA ASP A 188 2.93 -13.27 -10.05
C ASP A 188 1.89 -12.39 -10.80
N ALA A 189 1.28 -12.97 -11.82
CA ALA A 189 0.27 -12.32 -12.65
C ALA A 189 -0.99 -11.87 -11.90
N VAL A 190 -1.39 -12.55 -10.82
CA VAL A 190 -2.57 -12.18 -10.02
C VAL A 190 -2.26 -10.93 -9.20
N GLN A 191 -1.06 -10.86 -8.59
CA GLN A 191 -0.59 -9.66 -7.91
C GLN A 191 -0.51 -8.47 -8.88
N LEU A 192 0.02 -8.67 -10.09
CA LEU A 192 0.05 -7.59 -11.10
C LEU A 192 -1.37 -7.15 -11.49
N ALA A 193 -2.31 -8.08 -11.68
CA ALA A 193 -3.70 -7.76 -12.00
C ALA A 193 -4.37 -6.92 -10.90
N VAL A 194 -4.21 -7.30 -9.63
CA VAL A 194 -4.72 -6.54 -8.48
C VAL A 194 -4.08 -5.16 -8.39
N THR A 195 -2.77 -5.07 -8.62
CA THR A 195 -2.01 -3.81 -8.62
C THR A 195 -2.53 -2.87 -9.69
N LEU A 196 -2.72 -3.35 -10.93
CA LEU A 196 -3.32 -2.55 -12.00
C LEU A 196 -4.74 -2.08 -11.64
N VAL A 197 -5.56 -2.93 -11.00
CA VAL A 197 -6.89 -2.52 -10.52
C VAL A 197 -6.78 -1.41 -9.49
N HIS A 198 -5.90 -1.53 -8.50
CA HIS A 198 -5.68 -0.52 -7.46
C HIS A 198 -5.34 0.84 -8.09
N GLU A 199 -4.29 0.86 -8.91
CA GLU A 199 -3.76 2.09 -9.48
C GLU A 199 -4.72 2.71 -10.52
N PHE A 200 -5.42 1.88 -11.28
CA PHE A 200 -6.44 2.36 -12.19
C PHE A 200 -7.64 2.99 -11.46
N GLN A 201 -8.01 2.50 -10.26
CA GLN A 201 -9.05 3.18 -9.47
C GLN A 201 -8.59 4.58 -9.04
N HIS A 202 -7.33 4.76 -8.65
CA HIS A 202 -6.78 6.09 -8.37
C HIS A 202 -6.81 6.98 -9.61
N THR A 203 -6.39 6.48 -10.77
CA THR A 203 -6.47 7.21 -12.05
C THR A 203 -7.91 7.64 -12.36
N LYS A 204 -8.86 6.70 -12.27
CA LYS A 204 -10.27 6.94 -12.56
C LYS A 204 -10.89 7.96 -11.60
N LEU A 205 -10.60 7.87 -10.31
CA LEU A 205 -11.08 8.83 -9.32
C LEU A 205 -10.43 10.21 -9.52
N GLY A 206 -9.13 10.27 -9.79
CA GLY A 206 -8.43 11.51 -10.12
C GLY A 206 -9.08 12.23 -11.32
N GLY A 207 -9.39 11.48 -12.38
CA GLY A 207 -10.13 12.01 -13.54
C GLY A 207 -11.51 12.57 -13.16
N LEU A 208 -12.26 11.91 -12.28
CA LEU A 208 -13.53 12.43 -11.78
C LEU A 208 -13.35 13.71 -10.96
N LEU A 209 -12.32 13.75 -10.10
CA LEU A 209 -12.05 14.88 -9.22
C LEU A 209 -11.61 16.13 -9.99
N HIS A 210 -11.04 15.99 -11.19
CA HIS A 210 -10.82 17.13 -12.10
C HIS A 210 -12.12 17.74 -12.64
N LEU A 211 -13.20 16.97 -12.72
CA LEU A 211 -14.49 17.45 -13.22
C LEU A 211 -15.36 18.02 -12.10
N THR A 212 -15.34 17.39 -10.92
CA THR A 212 -16.20 17.78 -9.80
C THR A 212 -15.65 17.28 -8.46
N PRO A 213 -15.69 18.10 -7.40
CA PRO A 213 -15.28 17.66 -6.07
C PRO A 213 -16.32 16.73 -5.43
N LEU A 214 -15.84 15.76 -4.65
CA LEU A 214 -16.70 14.89 -3.82
C LEU A 214 -16.84 15.40 -2.39
N LEU A 215 -15.94 16.30 -1.98
CA LEU A 215 -15.92 16.92 -0.66
C LEU A 215 -15.91 18.44 -0.83
N THR A 216 -16.59 19.16 0.06
CA THR A 216 -16.57 20.63 0.12
C THR A 216 -15.24 21.11 0.73
N ASP A 217 -14.67 22.17 0.17
CA ASP A 217 -13.54 22.87 0.77
C ASP A 217 -13.98 23.62 2.04
N ARG A 218 -13.28 23.38 3.14
CA ARG A 218 -13.43 24.16 4.39
C ARG A 218 -12.03 24.48 4.92
N ALA A 219 -11.74 25.76 5.12
CA ALA A 219 -10.43 26.26 5.52
C ALA A 219 -9.89 25.63 6.83
N ASP A 220 -10.79 25.27 7.77
CA ASP A 220 -10.43 24.70 9.08
C ASP A 220 -10.42 23.15 9.11
N ALA A 221 -10.68 22.49 7.97
CA ALA A 221 -10.92 21.04 7.91
C ALA A 221 -9.69 20.20 7.53
N SER A 222 -8.50 20.80 7.46
CA SER A 222 -7.28 20.14 6.98
C SER A 222 -6.53 19.33 8.04
N THR A 223 -7.03 19.25 9.28
CA THR A 223 -6.32 18.62 10.42
C THR A 223 -6.94 17.33 10.93
N GLU A 224 -8.18 17.00 10.54
CA GLU A 224 -8.82 15.77 11.00
C GLU A 224 -8.21 14.54 10.31
N LEU A 225 -7.77 13.59 11.12
CA LEU A 225 -7.10 12.37 10.68
C LEU A 225 -7.94 11.15 11.04
N TRP A 226 -7.93 10.18 10.14
CA TRP A 226 -8.77 9.00 10.19
C TRP A 226 -7.93 7.73 10.10
N TYR A 227 -8.45 6.64 10.69
CA TYR A 227 -7.84 5.33 10.54
C TYR A 227 -8.08 4.78 9.13
N ALA A 228 -6.98 4.43 8.44
CA ALA A 228 -6.99 3.78 7.13
C ALA A 228 -6.54 2.30 7.28
N PRO A 229 -7.41 1.30 7.07
CA PRO A 229 -7.08 -0.12 7.32
C PRO A 229 -6.02 -0.77 6.42
N TRP A 230 -5.43 0.00 5.52
CA TRP A 230 -4.43 -0.43 4.54
C TRP A 230 -3.16 0.42 4.63
N ARG A 231 -3.00 1.23 5.68
CA ARG A 231 -1.83 2.06 5.93
C ARG A 231 -1.46 2.04 7.41
N ASP A 232 -0.18 2.27 7.65
CA ASP A 232 0.34 2.46 8.99
C ASP A 232 -0.05 3.85 9.54
N ASP A 233 -0.02 4.92 8.72
CA ASP A 233 -0.30 6.29 9.15
C ASP A 233 -1.79 6.70 9.10
N PRO A 234 -2.26 7.55 10.04
CA PRO A 234 -3.55 8.23 9.95
C PRO A 234 -3.67 9.10 8.69
N ARG A 235 -4.86 9.19 8.10
CA ARG A 235 -5.07 9.88 6.81
C ARG A 235 -6.05 11.04 6.91
N PRO A 236 -5.81 12.15 6.20
CA PRO A 236 -6.85 13.15 6.00
C PRO A 236 -8.01 12.54 5.21
N LEU A 237 -9.20 13.13 5.36
CA LEU A 237 -10.43 12.63 4.73
C LEU A 237 -10.30 12.39 3.22
N ASP A 238 -9.68 13.33 2.49
CA ASP A 238 -9.45 13.23 1.04
C ASP A 238 -8.58 12.01 0.67
N GLY A 239 -7.54 11.75 1.48
CA GLY A 239 -6.66 10.59 1.32
C GLY A 239 -7.35 9.28 1.69
N LEU A 240 -8.25 9.29 2.68
CA LEU A 240 -9.05 8.12 3.03
C LEU A 240 -10.07 7.79 1.93
N LEU A 241 -10.72 8.81 1.33
CA LEU A 241 -11.65 8.63 0.21
C LEU A 241 -10.98 8.00 -1.02
N GLN A 242 -9.77 8.45 -1.35
CA GLN A 242 -8.92 7.85 -2.39
C GLN A 242 -8.69 6.36 -2.12
N GLY A 243 -8.31 6.01 -0.89
CA GLY A 243 -8.11 4.61 -0.49
C GLY A 243 -9.39 3.78 -0.54
N ILE A 244 -10.52 4.29 -0.02
CA ILE A 244 -11.81 3.60 -0.08
C ILE A 244 -12.14 3.19 -1.51
N TYR A 245 -12.00 4.11 -2.47
CA TYR A 245 -12.32 3.85 -3.86
C TYR A 245 -11.38 2.81 -4.50
N ALA A 246 -10.08 2.86 -4.20
CA ALA A 246 -9.11 1.87 -4.67
C ALA A 246 -9.36 0.47 -4.08
N PHE A 247 -9.57 0.37 -2.77
CA PHE A 247 -9.79 -0.91 -2.09
C PHE A 247 -11.16 -1.53 -2.36
N VAL A 248 -12.18 -0.75 -2.74
CA VAL A 248 -13.41 -1.30 -3.35
C VAL A 248 -13.08 -2.06 -4.63
N GLY A 249 -12.16 -1.53 -5.46
CA GLY A 249 -11.67 -2.19 -6.66
C GLY A 249 -11.00 -3.52 -6.34
N ILE A 250 -10.12 -3.54 -5.32
CA ILE A 250 -9.45 -4.75 -4.83
C ILE A 250 -10.45 -5.77 -4.30
N ALA A 251 -11.38 -5.38 -3.43
CA ALA A 251 -12.39 -6.28 -2.89
C ALA A 251 -13.27 -6.88 -4.01
N ARG A 252 -13.61 -6.09 -5.03
CA ARG A 252 -14.34 -6.57 -6.22
C ARG A 252 -13.52 -7.56 -7.05
N PHE A 253 -12.21 -7.33 -7.21
CA PHE A 253 -11.33 -8.27 -7.90
C PHE A 253 -11.34 -9.62 -7.18
N TRP A 254 -11.03 -9.65 -5.89
CA TRP A 254 -10.98 -10.91 -5.14
C TRP A 254 -12.32 -11.61 -5.04
N ARG A 255 -13.42 -10.84 -5.03
CA ARG A 255 -14.78 -11.38 -5.14
C ARG A 255 -14.99 -12.20 -6.40
N ALA A 256 -14.47 -11.74 -7.55
CA ALA A 256 -14.57 -12.47 -8.80
C ALA A 256 -13.54 -13.60 -8.88
N HIS A 257 -12.29 -13.33 -8.48
CA HIS A 257 -11.18 -14.28 -8.58
C HIS A 257 -11.39 -15.57 -7.79
N ARG A 258 -11.97 -15.48 -6.58
CA ARG A 258 -12.17 -16.63 -5.68
C ARG A 258 -13.14 -17.69 -6.23
N GLU A 259 -14.00 -17.33 -7.18
CA GLU A 259 -14.95 -18.27 -7.79
C GLU A 259 -14.29 -19.14 -8.86
N GLU A 260 -13.17 -18.67 -9.42
CA GLU A 260 -12.45 -19.30 -10.56
C GLU A 260 -11.12 -19.97 -10.15
N ALA A 261 -10.55 -19.60 -8.99
CA ALA A 261 -9.24 -20.08 -8.57
C ALA A 261 -9.33 -21.44 -7.85
N ASP A 262 -9.01 -22.55 -8.53
CA ASP A 262 -8.98 -23.88 -7.90
C ASP A 262 -7.72 -24.09 -7.01
N ALA A 263 -6.52 -23.74 -7.50
CA ALA A 263 -5.26 -23.96 -6.77
C ALA A 263 -4.93 -22.87 -5.72
N GLN A 264 -5.50 -21.67 -5.86
CA GLN A 264 -5.29 -20.52 -4.96
C GLN A 264 -6.58 -20.10 -4.22
N LYS A 265 -7.55 -21.02 -4.11
CA LYS A 265 -8.88 -20.70 -3.58
C LYS A 265 -8.84 -20.13 -2.16
N ALA A 266 -7.96 -20.66 -1.32
CA ALA A 266 -7.84 -20.26 0.07
C ALA A 266 -7.35 -18.80 0.21
N ILE A 267 -6.28 -18.40 -0.48
CA ILE A 267 -5.80 -17.02 -0.44
C ILE A 267 -6.84 -16.07 -1.05
N ALA A 268 -7.50 -16.44 -2.15
CA ALA A 268 -8.53 -15.59 -2.77
C ALA A 268 -9.74 -15.34 -1.84
N HIS A 269 -10.19 -16.37 -1.11
CA HIS A 269 -11.24 -16.22 -0.09
C HIS A 269 -10.79 -15.33 1.08
N PHE A 270 -9.55 -15.51 1.55
CA PHE A 270 -8.96 -14.68 2.61
C PHE A 270 -8.87 -13.20 2.18
N GLU A 271 -8.32 -12.91 1.01
CA GLU A 271 -8.18 -11.55 0.49
C GLU A 271 -9.55 -10.88 0.33
N PHE A 272 -10.53 -11.58 -0.23
CA PHE A 272 -11.89 -11.06 -0.32
C PHE A 272 -12.47 -10.72 1.06
N ALA A 273 -12.32 -11.62 2.04
CA ALA A 273 -12.83 -11.42 3.39
C ALA A 273 -12.14 -10.26 4.12
N LEU A 274 -10.82 -10.11 3.95
CA LEU A 274 -10.03 -9.04 4.53
C LEU A 274 -10.43 -7.68 3.94
N TRP A 275 -10.36 -7.55 2.61
CA TRP A 275 -10.56 -6.26 1.96
C TRP A 275 -12.01 -5.77 2.02
N ARG A 276 -13.02 -6.65 1.94
CA ARG A 276 -14.42 -6.22 2.15
C ARG A 276 -14.64 -5.69 3.57
N THR A 277 -13.97 -6.27 4.58
CA THR A 277 -14.05 -5.83 5.98
C THR A 277 -13.35 -4.47 6.15
N HIS A 278 -12.15 -4.33 5.60
CA HIS A 278 -11.40 -3.07 5.64
C HIS A 278 -12.15 -1.91 4.98
N VAL A 279 -12.71 -2.14 3.79
CA VAL A 279 -13.52 -1.14 3.08
C VAL A 279 -14.76 -0.76 3.89
N ALA A 280 -15.47 -1.73 4.48
CA ALA A 280 -16.63 -1.46 5.32
C ALA A 280 -16.28 -0.59 6.54
N THR A 281 -15.18 -0.92 7.23
CA THR A 281 -14.69 -0.15 8.38
C THR A 281 -14.32 1.29 7.98
N ALA A 282 -13.66 1.48 6.85
CA ALA A 282 -13.31 2.81 6.36
C ALA A 282 -14.55 3.62 5.95
N LEU A 283 -15.52 2.99 5.26
CA LEU A 283 -16.77 3.63 4.88
C LEU A 283 -17.57 4.07 6.11
N GLU A 284 -17.72 3.22 7.12
CA GLU A 284 -18.55 3.54 8.28
C GLU A 284 -18.06 4.78 9.05
N GLN A 285 -16.75 5.02 9.06
CA GLN A 285 -16.15 6.21 9.66
C GLN A 285 -16.59 7.51 8.97
N VAL A 286 -16.70 7.53 7.64
CA VAL A 286 -16.80 8.78 6.86
C VAL A 286 -18.09 8.92 6.05
N HIS A 287 -18.93 7.90 5.96
CA HIS A 287 -20.14 7.93 5.12
C HIS A 287 -21.20 8.92 5.60
N ARG A 288 -21.10 9.46 6.84
CA ARG A 288 -21.96 10.51 7.39
C ARG A 288 -21.28 11.87 7.58
N HIS A 289 -19.96 11.95 7.39
CA HIS A 289 -19.18 13.19 7.37
C HIS A 289 -19.85 14.40 6.67
N PRO A 290 -19.92 15.59 7.31
CA PRO A 290 -20.66 16.74 6.79
C PRO A 290 -20.06 17.39 5.53
N ARG A 291 -18.78 17.12 5.21
CA ARG A 291 -18.11 17.66 4.00
C ARG A 291 -18.53 17.00 2.68
N ARG A 292 -19.35 15.95 2.66
CA ARG A 292 -19.75 15.33 1.38
C ARG A 292 -20.57 16.30 0.53
N THR A 293 -20.18 16.46 -0.73
CA THR A 293 -21.08 17.05 -1.74
C THR A 293 -22.25 16.09 -2.02
N PRO A 294 -23.34 16.53 -2.66
CA PRO A 294 -24.42 15.60 -3.05
C PRO A 294 -23.92 14.41 -3.89
N LEU A 295 -22.96 14.65 -4.79
CA LEU A 295 -22.32 13.58 -5.56
C LEU A 295 -21.44 12.67 -4.68
N GLY A 296 -20.66 13.25 -3.77
CA GLY A 296 -19.86 12.48 -2.80
C GLY A 296 -20.71 11.60 -1.90
N ALA A 297 -21.88 12.09 -1.46
CA ALA A 297 -22.86 11.31 -0.72
C ALA A 297 -23.41 10.15 -1.55
N ALA A 298 -23.89 10.42 -2.77
CA ALA A 298 -24.40 9.39 -3.66
C ALA A 298 -23.35 8.29 -3.97
N LEU A 299 -22.10 8.68 -4.21
CA LEU A 299 -21.01 7.73 -4.42
C LEU A 299 -20.76 6.88 -3.18
N LEU A 300 -20.56 7.50 -2.01
CA LEU A 300 -20.23 6.78 -0.78
C LEU A 300 -21.36 5.88 -0.30
N ASP A 301 -22.62 6.30 -0.43
CA ASP A 301 -23.77 5.45 -0.13
C ASP A 301 -23.84 4.24 -1.07
N THR A 302 -23.61 4.45 -2.38
CA THR A 302 -23.55 3.35 -3.36
C THR A 302 -22.43 2.35 -3.03
N LEU A 303 -21.25 2.84 -2.65
CA LEU A 303 -20.13 1.98 -2.25
C LEU A 303 -20.42 1.22 -0.97
N ARG A 304 -21.06 1.86 0.02
CA ARG A 304 -21.49 1.23 1.28
C ARG A 304 -22.50 0.13 1.02
N ASP A 305 -23.49 0.37 0.16
CA ASP A 305 -24.53 -0.62 -0.14
C ASP A 305 -23.96 -1.84 -0.87
N HIS A 306 -23.03 -1.65 -1.81
CA HIS A 306 -22.28 -2.76 -2.42
C HIS A 306 -21.48 -3.55 -1.38
N CYS A 307 -20.75 -2.85 -0.52
CA CYS A 307 -19.93 -3.50 0.51
C CYS A 307 -20.80 -4.28 1.52
N ALA A 308 -21.96 -3.73 1.91
CA ALA A 308 -22.92 -4.40 2.78
C ALA A 308 -23.50 -5.68 2.16
N GLN A 309 -23.65 -5.74 0.84
CA GLN A 309 -24.00 -6.98 0.14
C GLN A 309 -22.84 -7.98 0.16
N TRP A 310 -21.62 -7.51 -0.14
CA TRP A 310 -20.43 -8.36 -0.16
C TRP A 310 -20.12 -8.97 1.21
N LEU A 311 -20.37 -8.25 2.31
CA LEU A 311 -20.20 -8.77 3.68
C LEU A 311 -21.10 -9.98 3.99
N LYS A 312 -22.24 -10.13 3.31
CA LYS A 312 -23.17 -11.25 3.48
C LYS A 312 -22.75 -12.50 2.69
N GLU A 313 -21.82 -12.36 1.76
CA GLU A 313 -21.38 -13.49 0.92
C GLU A 313 -20.60 -14.51 1.76
N PRO A 314 -20.86 -15.81 1.59
CA PRO A 314 -20.18 -16.85 2.36
C PRO A 314 -18.69 -16.90 2.00
N VAL A 315 -17.88 -17.13 3.03
CA VAL A 315 -16.44 -17.41 2.94
C VAL A 315 -16.19 -18.59 3.87
N PRO A 316 -15.32 -19.57 3.51
CA PRO A 316 -15.05 -20.68 4.41
C PRO A 316 -14.47 -20.19 5.74
N GLU A 317 -14.80 -20.88 6.83
CA GLU A 317 -14.62 -20.37 8.20
C GLU A 317 -13.15 -20.10 8.53
N GLU A 318 -12.22 -20.92 8.06
CA GLU A 318 -10.78 -20.75 8.31
C GLU A 318 -10.27 -19.41 7.74
N GLN A 319 -10.53 -19.13 6.46
CA GLN A 319 -10.10 -17.90 5.80
C GLN A 319 -10.82 -16.68 6.38
N LEU A 320 -12.09 -16.83 6.77
CA LEU A 320 -12.86 -15.78 7.42
C LEU A 320 -12.31 -15.46 8.83
N ALA A 321 -11.96 -16.47 9.61
CA ALA A 321 -11.38 -16.30 10.94
C ALA A 321 -10.01 -15.61 10.86
N LEU A 322 -9.16 -16.03 9.92
CA LEU A 322 -7.85 -15.42 9.69
C LEU A 322 -7.98 -13.96 9.24
N ALA A 323 -8.88 -13.66 8.29
CA ALA A 323 -9.14 -12.28 7.85
C ALA A 323 -9.65 -11.39 9.00
N ARG A 324 -10.52 -11.92 9.88
CA ARG A 324 -10.99 -11.20 11.08
C ARG A 324 -9.86 -10.94 12.08
N LEU A 325 -8.97 -11.92 12.28
CA LEU A 325 -7.78 -11.75 13.11
C LEU A 325 -6.89 -10.64 12.57
N CYS A 326 -6.54 -10.67 11.27
CA CYS A 326 -5.70 -9.65 10.65
C CYS A 326 -6.31 -8.25 10.71
N ALA A 327 -7.61 -8.11 10.45
CA ALA A 327 -8.30 -6.83 10.53
C ALA A 327 -8.34 -6.28 11.98
N ALA A 328 -8.60 -7.15 12.96
CA ALA A 328 -8.62 -6.76 14.36
C ALA A 328 -7.22 -6.41 14.90
N ASP A 329 -6.20 -7.17 14.51
CA ASP A 329 -4.81 -6.92 14.87
C ASP A 329 -4.32 -5.60 14.27
N HIS A 330 -4.61 -5.31 13.00
CA HIS A 330 -4.21 -4.06 12.38
C HIS A 330 -4.81 -2.83 13.10
N VAL A 331 -6.10 -2.84 13.45
CA VAL A 331 -6.68 -1.71 14.18
C VAL A 331 -6.12 -1.60 15.60
N ALA A 332 -5.92 -2.72 16.30
CA ALA A 332 -5.32 -2.71 17.64
C ALA A 332 -3.89 -2.15 17.61
N ARG A 333 -3.06 -2.58 16.64
CA ARG A 333 -1.71 -2.03 16.40
C ARG A 333 -1.73 -0.55 16.05
N TRP A 334 -2.66 -0.12 15.21
CA TRP A 334 -2.82 1.29 14.87
C TRP A 334 -3.16 2.12 16.11
N ARG A 335 -4.10 1.65 16.95
CA ARG A 335 -4.47 2.35 18.18
C ARG A 335 -3.29 2.52 19.14
N VAL A 336 -2.55 1.45 19.43
CA VAL A 336 -1.41 1.51 20.35
C VAL A 336 -0.26 2.40 19.84
N HIS A 337 -0.16 2.61 18.52
CA HIS A 337 0.78 3.57 17.94
C HIS A 337 0.25 5.01 17.97
N HIS A 338 -0.98 5.26 17.55
CA HIS A 338 -1.47 6.60 17.23
C HIS A 338 -2.38 7.23 18.27
N LEU A 339 -2.89 6.47 19.24
CA LEU A 339 -3.80 7.00 20.26
C LEU A 339 -3.07 7.19 21.59
N ARG A 340 -3.40 8.28 22.28
CA ARG A 340 -2.85 8.62 23.60
C ARG A 340 -4.00 8.87 24.57
N PRO A 341 -4.15 8.05 25.63
CA PRO A 341 -5.10 8.36 26.70
C PRO A 341 -4.74 9.72 27.35
N PRO A 342 -5.73 10.45 27.89
CA PRO A 342 -5.47 11.74 28.53
C PRO A 342 -4.43 11.62 29.66
N ALA A 343 -3.38 12.46 29.63
CA ALA A 343 -2.28 12.38 30.59
C ALA A 343 -2.73 12.41 32.07
N PRO A 344 -3.68 13.29 32.49
CA PRO A 344 -4.17 13.28 33.87
C PRO A 344 -4.83 11.95 34.27
N ALA A 345 -5.56 11.31 33.35
CA ALA A 345 -6.19 10.02 33.61
C ALA A 345 -5.17 8.88 33.75
N VAL A 346 -4.05 8.97 33.03
CA VAL A 346 -2.93 8.03 33.17
C VAL A 346 -2.25 8.20 34.53
N GLU A 347 -1.99 9.44 34.97
CA GLU A 347 -1.38 9.73 36.28
C GLU A 347 -2.24 9.24 37.45
N GLU A 348 -3.56 9.44 37.35
CA GLU A 348 -4.52 8.93 38.32
C GLU A 348 -4.54 7.39 38.31
N ALA A 349 -4.51 6.76 37.13
CA ALA A 349 -4.45 5.30 37.02
C ALA A 349 -3.18 4.70 37.61
N VAL A 350 -2.02 5.35 37.43
CA VAL A 350 -0.75 4.93 38.06
C VAL A 350 -0.88 5.01 39.58
N SER A 351 -1.42 6.11 40.10
CA SER A 351 -1.61 6.30 41.54
C SER A 351 -2.56 5.26 42.14
N ALA A 352 -3.69 4.97 41.46
CA ALA A 352 -4.64 3.94 41.86
C ALA A 352 -4.03 2.53 41.83
N TRP A 353 -3.25 2.20 40.80
CA TRP A 353 -2.54 0.93 40.68
C TRP A 353 -1.55 0.72 41.84
N LEU A 354 -0.73 1.73 42.15
CA LEU A 354 0.26 1.68 43.23
C LEU A 354 -0.39 1.61 44.62
N ALA A 355 -1.57 2.22 44.79
CA ALA A 355 -2.36 2.13 46.01
C ALA A 355 -3.11 0.78 46.17
N GLY A 356 -3.05 -0.11 45.18
CA GLY A 356 -3.75 -1.39 45.21
C GLY A 356 -5.27 -1.27 45.04
N ALA A 357 -5.75 -0.24 44.33
CA ALA A 357 -7.16 -0.08 44.02
C ALA A 357 -7.69 -1.25 43.19
N SER A 358 -8.99 -1.53 43.28
CA SER A 358 -9.62 -2.66 42.58
C SER A 358 -9.81 -2.46 41.08
N GLY A 359 -9.70 -1.23 40.56
CA GLY A 359 -9.84 -0.92 39.13
C GLY A 359 -9.36 0.50 38.80
N PRO A 360 -9.30 0.85 37.50
CA PRO A 360 -8.84 2.14 37.02
C PRO A 360 -9.85 3.26 37.31
N PRO A 361 -9.40 4.51 37.28
CA PRO A 361 -10.30 5.65 37.29
C PRO A 361 -11.18 5.67 36.03
N ALA A 362 -12.43 6.10 36.17
CA ALA A 362 -13.38 6.21 35.06
C ALA A 362 -12.87 7.15 33.95
N ALA A 363 -12.06 8.16 34.30
CA ALA A 363 -11.46 9.09 33.36
C ALA A 363 -10.58 8.42 32.30
N LEU A 364 -9.99 7.25 32.59
CA LEU A 364 -9.19 6.50 31.62
C LEU A 364 -10.04 5.92 30.47
N ALA A 365 -11.35 5.80 30.66
CA ALA A 365 -12.29 5.35 29.63
C ALA A 365 -12.63 6.43 28.59
N THR A 366 -12.21 7.68 28.80
CA THR A 366 -12.38 8.79 27.85
C THR A 366 -11.76 8.47 26.49
N GLU A 367 -12.33 9.06 25.43
CA GLU A 367 -11.78 8.94 24.07
C GLU A 367 -10.33 9.46 24.06
N PRO A 368 -9.36 8.69 23.54
CA PRO A 368 -7.97 9.11 23.49
C PRO A 368 -7.72 10.13 22.38
N ASP A 369 -6.66 10.93 22.54
CA ASP A 369 -6.21 11.88 21.52
C ASP A 369 -5.49 11.13 20.39
N LEU A 370 -5.76 11.52 19.15
CA LEU A 370 -5.03 11.04 17.97
C LEU A 370 -3.72 11.83 17.81
N VAL A 371 -2.61 11.17 18.09
CA VAL A 371 -1.25 11.70 17.99
C VAL A 371 -0.44 10.82 17.02
N PRO A 372 -0.22 11.24 15.76
CA PRO A 372 0.47 10.42 14.78
C PRO A 372 1.89 10.03 15.20
N ASP A 373 2.13 8.73 15.42
CA ASP A 373 3.46 8.15 15.59
C ASP A 373 4.14 7.90 14.23
N LEU A 374 5.12 8.73 13.88
CA LEU A 374 5.85 8.62 12.61
C LEU A 374 6.72 7.36 12.50
N SER A 375 6.93 6.65 13.60
CA SER A 375 7.69 5.38 13.64
C SER A 375 6.83 4.14 13.38
N ALA A 376 5.49 4.27 13.36
CA ALA A 376 4.59 3.16 13.07
C ALA A 376 4.88 2.57 11.69
N ARG A 377 5.27 1.29 11.64
CA ARG A 377 5.59 0.57 10.41
C ARG A 377 5.13 -0.88 10.53
N TRP A 378 4.74 -1.47 9.40
CA TRP A 378 4.48 -2.90 9.27
C TRP A 378 3.32 -3.39 10.14
N LEU A 379 2.26 -2.59 10.24
CA LEU A 379 1.07 -2.95 11.02
C LEU A 379 0.28 -4.11 10.38
N ASP A 380 0.60 -4.44 9.13
CA ASP A 380 0.06 -5.52 8.31
C ASP A 380 0.82 -6.85 8.46
N SER A 381 1.84 -6.95 9.32
CA SER A 381 2.69 -8.15 9.46
C SER A 381 1.89 -9.44 9.69
N MET A 382 0.79 -9.40 10.45
CA MET A 382 -0.10 -10.55 10.65
C MET A 382 -0.78 -10.99 9.34
N ALA A 383 -1.20 -10.04 8.49
CA ALA A 383 -1.76 -10.36 7.18
C ALA A 383 -0.71 -10.94 6.23
N MET A 384 0.56 -10.53 6.35
CA MET A 384 1.65 -11.13 5.56
C MET A 384 1.91 -12.58 5.95
N LEU A 385 2.00 -12.87 7.25
CA LEU A 385 2.13 -14.24 7.73
C LEU A 385 0.95 -15.12 7.29
N ALA A 386 -0.29 -14.58 7.33
CA ALA A 386 -1.47 -15.26 6.81
C ALA A 386 -1.34 -15.61 5.31
N ARG A 387 -0.86 -14.67 4.48
CA ARG A 387 -0.64 -14.92 3.04
C ARG A 387 0.42 -16.00 2.79
N HIS A 388 1.54 -15.94 3.51
CA HIS A 388 2.56 -16.98 3.44
C HIS A 388 1.98 -18.35 3.83
N HIS A 389 1.25 -18.41 4.94
CA HIS A 389 0.59 -19.64 5.41
C HIS A 389 -0.36 -20.23 4.36
N LEU A 390 -1.19 -19.39 3.73
CA LEU A 390 -2.17 -19.83 2.72
C LEU A 390 -1.56 -20.11 1.34
N SER A 391 -0.35 -19.61 1.06
CA SER A 391 0.34 -19.80 -0.22
C SER A 391 1.23 -21.05 -0.27
N THR A 392 1.46 -21.70 0.87
CA THR A 392 2.25 -22.95 0.95
C THR A 392 1.31 -24.15 0.81
N THR A 393 1.63 -25.08 -0.08
CA THR A 393 0.88 -26.35 -0.13
C THR A 393 1.14 -27.15 1.15
N PRO A 394 0.17 -27.93 1.66
CA PRO A 394 0.35 -28.70 2.89
C PRO A 394 1.56 -29.63 2.87
N ASP A 395 1.94 -30.15 1.69
CA ASP A 395 3.08 -31.05 1.48
C ASP A 395 4.45 -30.31 1.41
N GLU A 396 4.46 -29.02 1.06
CA GLU A 396 5.66 -28.18 1.05
C GLU A 396 5.87 -27.44 2.37
N ARG A 397 4.91 -27.53 3.30
CA ARG A 397 5.01 -26.90 4.62
C ARG A 397 6.06 -27.67 5.42
N PRO A 398 7.24 -27.09 5.72
CA PRO A 398 8.23 -27.78 6.52
C PRO A 398 7.62 -28.14 7.88
N PRO A 399 7.87 -29.35 8.41
CA PRO A 399 7.36 -29.75 9.72
C PRO A 399 7.91 -28.78 10.76
N SER A 400 6.99 -28.06 11.42
CA SER A 400 7.26 -27.00 12.41
C SER A 400 8.47 -26.14 12.01
N GLU A 401 8.31 -25.30 11.00
CA GLU A 401 9.27 -24.22 10.80
C GLU A 401 9.38 -23.45 12.12
N ASP A 402 10.62 -23.32 12.60
CA ASP A 402 10.93 -22.56 13.80
C ASP A 402 10.21 -21.19 13.72
N PRO A 403 9.36 -20.82 14.68
CA PRO A 403 8.61 -19.57 14.64
C PRO A 403 9.50 -18.34 14.46
N GLU A 404 10.74 -18.40 14.92
CA GLU A 404 11.72 -17.33 14.70
C GLU A 404 12.08 -17.22 13.22
N LYS A 405 12.26 -18.36 12.52
CA LYS A 405 12.51 -18.38 11.07
C LYS A 405 11.27 -17.94 10.29
N ALA A 406 10.09 -18.41 10.66
CA ALA A 406 8.84 -18.00 10.02
C ALA A 406 8.62 -16.48 10.14
N ALA A 407 8.84 -15.91 11.34
CA ALA A 407 8.79 -14.47 11.55
C ALA A 407 9.89 -13.72 10.79
N ALA A 408 11.11 -14.26 10.70
CA ALA A 408 12.21 -13.63 9.99
C ALA A 408 11.98 -13.45 8.48
N HIS A 409 11.07 -14.22 7.87
CA HIS A 409 10.67 -14.04 6.47
C HIS A 409 9.77 -12.83 6.23
N VAL A 410 9.14 -12.28 7.28
CA VAL A 410 8.21 -11.16 7.18
C VAL A 410 8.76 -9.96 7.94
N THR A 411 9.06 -8.87 7.23
CA THR A 411 9.60 -7.66 7.85
C THR A 411 8.61 -7.11 8.88
N GLY A 412 9.07 -6.94 10.12
CA GLY A 412 8.30 -6.38 11.22
C GLY A 412 7.47 -7.39 12.04
N ALA A 413 7.42 -8.66 11.62
CA ALA A 413 6.76 -9.73 12.37
C ALA A 413 7.55 -10.11 13.63
N LEU A 414 6.82 -10.47 14.68
CA LEU A 414 7.36 -11.05 15.91
C LEU A 414 7.21 -12.57 15.90
N PRO A 415 8.04 -13.34 16.64
CA PRO A 415 7.84 -14.79 16.79
C PRO A 415 6.43 -15.15 17.29
N GLY A 416 5.86 -14.33 18.18
CA GLY A 416 4.47 -14.47 18.62
C GLY A 416 3.45 -14.31 17.50
N ASP A 417 3.74 -13.45 16.51
CA ASP A 417 2.87 -13.26 15.34
C ASP A 417 2.83 -14.53 14.49
N ALA A 418 4.00 -15.15 14.25
CA ALA A 418 4.11 -16.39 13.50
C ALA A 418 3.41 -17.56 14.20
N LEU A 419 3.57 -17.69 15.52
CA LEU A 419 2.87 -18.71 16.33
C LEU A 419 1.35 -18.53 16.28
N LEU A 420 0.88 -17.28 16.38
CA LEU A 420 -0.55 -16.99 16.33
C LEU A 420 -1.14 -17.27 14.95
N ALA A 421 -0.45 -16.88 13.88
CA ALA A 421 -0.84 -17.18 12.50
C ALA A 421 -0.83 -18.70 12.20
N ALA A 422 0.06 -19.46 12.86
CA ALA A 422 0.12 -20.92 12.76
C ALA A 422 -0.93 -21.65 13.63
N GLY A 423 -1.72 -20.94 14.43
CA GLY A 423 -2.77 -21.51 15.27
C GLY A 423 -2.30 -22.05 16.62
N ASP A 424 -1.15 -21.60 17.15
CA ASP A 424 -0.68 -21.90 18.51
C ASP A 424 -0.76 -20.67 19.43
N PRO A 425 -1.96 -20.34 19.95
CA PRO A 425 -2.15 -19.14 20.76
C PRO A 425 -1.49 -19.24 22.13
N THR A 426 -1.27 -20.45 22.65
CA THR A 426 -0.60 -20.65 23.95
C THR A 426 0.88 -20.32 23.84
N ALA A 427 1.58 -20.83 22.82
CA ALA A 427 2.97 -20.48 22.59
C ALA A 427 3.12 -18.99 22.23
N ALA A 428 2.20 -18.45 21.40
CA ALA A 428 2.19 -17.03 21.07
C ALA A 428 2.10 -16.14 22.32
N GLN A 429 1.23 -16.50 23.28
CA GLN A 429 1.10 -15.77 24.55
C GLN A 429 2.43 -15.72 25.31
N HIS A 430 3.14 -16.84 25.41
CA HIS A 430 4.45 -16.89 26.08
C HIS A 430 5.48 -16.03 25.35
N ALA A 431 5.51 -16.10 24.01
CA ALA A 431 6.43 -15.32 23.19
C ALA A 431 6.20 -13.80 23.33
N TYR A 432 4.95 -13.32 23.31
CA TYR A 432 4.68 -11.89 23.51
C TYR A 432 5.02 -11.42 24.93
N ARG A 433 4.74 -12.23 25.96
CA ARG A 433 5.13 -11.90 27.34
C ARG A 433 6.64 -11.81 27.50
N ALA A 434 7.39 -12.76 26.93
CA ALA A 434 8.85 -12.74 26.93
C ALA A 434 9.38 -11.51 26.19
N HIS A 435 8.79 -11.16 25.05
CA HIS A 435 9.17 -9.97 24.30
C HIS A 435 8.91 -8.67 25.09
N LEU A 436 7.73 -8.52 25.70
CA LEU A 436 7.39 -7.34 26.51
C LEU A 436 8.23 -7.21 27.79
N ALA A 437 8.76 -8.32 28.32
CA ALA A 437 9.68 -8.28 29.46
C ALA A 437 11.04 -7.64 29.09
N VAL A 438 11.46 -7.75 27.83
CA VAL A 438 12.72 -7.17 27.31
C VAL A 438 12.47 -5.78 26.71
N GLU A 439 11.43 -5.65 25.89
CA GLU A 439 11.07 -4.44 25.15
C GLU A 439 9.61 -4.03 25.42
N PRO A 440 9.30 -3.49 26.60
CA PRO A 440 7.93 -3.11 26.97
C PRO A 440 7.33 -1.98 26.11
N GLU A 441 8.20 -1.25 25.41
CA GLU A 441 7.84 -0.18 24.48
C GLU A 441 7.35 -0.69 23.12
N ARG A 442 7.54 -1.99 22.79
CA ARG A 442 7.14 -2.56 21.50
C ARG A 442 5.61 -2.60 21.38
N ALA A 443 5.06 -1.56 20.75
CA ALA A 443 3.63 -1.35 20.60
C ALA A 443 2.87 -2.57 20.04
N GLY A 444 3.36 -3.17 18.94
CA GLY A 444 2.70 -4.30 18.28
C GLY A 444 2.55 -5.55 19.15
N ALA A 445 3.43 -5.77 20.14
CA ALA A 445 3.37 -6.93 21.02
C ALA A 445 2.17 -6.88 21.99
N TRP A 446 1.69 -5.68 22.35
CA TRP A 446 0.50 -5.52 23.19
C TRP A 446 -0.78 -5.99 22.49
N ALA A 447 -0.94 -5.63 21.21
CA ALA A 447 -2.06 -6.08 20.38
C ALA A 447 -2.00 -7.61 20.18
N GLY A 448 -0.82 -8.12 19.79
CA GLY A 448 -0.60 -9.55 19.60
C GLY A 448 -0.89 -10.38 20.86
N LEU A 449 -0.46 -9.92 22.04
CA LEU A 449 -0.77 -10.56 23.32
C LEU A 449 -2.28 -10.65 23.57
N GLY A 450 -3.04 -9.58 23.28
CA GLY A 450 -4.50 -9.60 23.39
C GLY A 450 -5.14 -10.65 22.50
N HIS A 451 -4.71 -10.75 21.25
CA HIS A 451 -5.23 -11.76 20.32
C HIS A 451 -4.84 -13.19 20.72
N ALA A 452 -3.62 -13.40 21.23
CA ALA A 452 -3.20 -14.70 21.75
C ALA A 452 -4.03 -15.14 22.97
N LEU A 453 -4.27 -14.25 23.94
CA LEU A 453 -5.15 -14.52 25.09
C LEU A 453 -6.58 -14.86 24.65
N LYS A 454 -7.13 -14.07 23.72
CA LYS A 454 -8.48 -14.29 23.18
C LYS A 454 -8.60 -15.66 22.49
N ALA A 455 -7.62 -16.02 21.67
CA ALA A 455 -7.61 -17.30 20.95
C ALA A 455 -7.37 -18.50 21.88
N ALA A 456 -6.57 -18.35 22.94
CA ALA A 456 -6.36 -19.37 23.96
C ALA A 456 -7.54 -19.50 24.95
N GLY A 457 -8.45 -18.52 24.99
CA GLY A 457 -9.56 -18.49 25.95
C GLY A 457 -9.11 -18.19 27.39
N THR A 458 -7.97 -17.52 27.57
CA THR A 458 -7.38 -17.19 28.87
C THR A 458 -7.51 -15.70 29.18
N GLU A 459 -7.67 -15.35 30.46
CA GLU A 459 -7.70 -13.96 30.95
C GLU A 459 -8.63 -13.03 30.14
N PRO A 460 -9.95 -13.33 30.07
CA PRO A 460 -10.88 -12.69 29.13
C PRO A 460 -10.95 -11.16 29.29
N ALA A 461 -10.77 -10.66 30.51
CA ALA A 461 -10.71 -9.22 30.79
C ALA A 461 -9.49 -8.56 30.12
N ALA A 462 -8.30 -9.14 30.30
CA ALA A 462 -7.07 -8.67 29.66
C ALA A 462 -7.15 -8.80 28.14
N ALA A 463 -7.63 -9.94 27.62
CA ALA A 463 -7.84 -10.16 26.20
C ALA A 463 -8.73 -9.08 25.58
N HIS A 464 -9.86 -8.77 26.23
CA HIS A 464 -10.77 -7.74 25.78
C HIS A 464 -10.12 -6.35 25.77
N LEU A 465 -9.44 -5.96 26.85
CA LEU A 465 -8.74 -4.67 26.89
C LEU A 465 -7.69 -4.58 25.77
N LEU A 466 -6.83 -5.59 25.62
CA LEU A 466 -5.71 -5.53 24.68
C LEU A 466 -6.15 -5.61 23.21
N CYS A 467 -7.27 -6.27 22.89
CA CYS A 467 -7.81 -6.26 21.54
C CYS A 467 -8.48 -4.93 21.15
N HIS A 468 -9.02 -4.17 22.11
CA HIS A 468 -9.85 -3.00 21.82
C HIS A 468 -9.22 -1.66 22.23
N TRP A 469 -8.45 -1.64 23.31
CA TRP A 469 -7.79 -0.45 23.88
C TRP A 469 -6.34 -0.71 24.34
N PRO A 470 -5.48 -1.33 23.50
CA PRO A 470 -4.09 -1.64 23.87
C PRO A 470 -3.26 -0.40 24.20
N GLU A 471 -3.61 0.77 23.65
CA GLU A 471 -2.98 2.05 23.98
C GLU A 471 -3.05 2.37 25.48
N ARG A 472 -4.16 2.03 26.14
CA ARG A 472 -4.36 2.27 27.57
C ARG A 472 -3.38 1.43 28.40
N ALA A 473 -3.30 0.14 28.07
CA ALA A 473 -2.39 -0.79 28.73
C ALA A 473 -0.93 -0.36 28.56
N ARG A 474 -0.51 -0.07 27.34
CA ARG A 474 0.86 0.37 27.04
C ARG A 474 1.20 1.66 27.78
N THR A 475 0.35 2.69 27.70
CA THR A 475 0.67 4.00 28.29
C THR A 475 0.73 3.94 29.82
N VAL A 476 -0.19 3.24 30.47
CA VAL A 476 -0.16 3.05 31.93
C VAL A 476 1.02 2.18 32.34
N HIS A 477 1.32 1.10 31.62
CA HIS A 477 2.46 0.23 31.89
C HIS A 477 3.78 1.02 31.90
N GLN A 478 3.99 1.85 30.88
CA GLN A 478 5.17 2.70 30.77
C GLN A 478 5.25 3.75 31.88
N ALA A 479 4.11 4.33 32.25
CA ALA A 479 4.06 5.31 33.33
C ALA A 479 4.38 4.67 34.69
N VAL A 480 3.88 3.46 34.97
CA VAL A 480 4.24 2.68 36.18
C VAL A 480 5.73 2.32 36.18
N LEU A 481 6.28 1.85 35.05
CA LEU A 481 7.70 1.54 34.92
C LEU A 481 8.56 2.77 35.21
N ARG A 482 8.21 3.94 34.65
CA ARG A 482 8.93 5.20 34.93
C ARG A 482 8.83 5.64 36.39
N ALA A 483 7.68 5.42 37.03
CA ALA A 483 7.46 5.83 38.42
C ALA A 483 8.15 4.92 39.45
N THR A 484 8.31 3.63 39.15
CA THR A 484 8.76 2.62 40.12
C THR A 484 10.11 1.97 39.79
N GLY A 485 10.58 2.09 38.55
CA GLY A 485 11.73 1.35 38.03
C GLY A 485 11.45 -0.13 37.77
N SER A 486 10.22 -0.61 37.98
CA SER A 486 9.81 -2.01 37.77
C SER A 486 8.59 -2.11 36.86
N ALA A 487 8.66 -2.96 35.84
CA ALA A 487 7.55 -3.18 34.92
C ALA A 487 6.48 -4.09 35.57
N PRO A 488 5.20 -3.67 35.64
CA PRO A 488 4.13 -4.56 36.09
C PRO A 488 3.90 -5.70 35.08
N ASP A 489 3.40 -6.86 35.53
CA ASP A 489 3.01 -7.93 34.58
C ASP A 489 1.94 -7.39 33.61
N PRO A 490 2.17 -7.49 32.28
CA PRO A 490 1.31 -6.86 31.29
C PRO A 490 -0.12 -7.41 31.28
N VAL A 491 -0.30 -8.70 31.60
CA VAL A 491 -1.62 -9.34 31.61
C VAL A 491 -2.39 -8.95 32.87
N ARG A 492 -1.74 -8.93 34.04
CA ARG A 492 -2.35 -8.48 35.30
C ARG A 492 -2.75 -7.02 35.21
N LEU A 493 -1.90 -6.16 34.66
CA LEU A 493 -2.24 -4.76 34.45
C LEU A 493 -3.43 -4.61 33.48
N ALA A 494 -3.41 -5.34 32.36
CA ALA A 494 -4.51 -5.30 31.40
C ALA A 494 -5.84 -5.82 32.00
N ALA A 495 -5.80 -6.88 32.81
CA ALA A 495 -6.98 -7.38 33.50
C ALA A 495 -7.56 -6.35 34.48
N TRP A 496 -6.69 -5.64 35.21
CA TRP A 496 -7.11 -4.57 36.11
C TRP A 496 -7.71 -3.39 35.37
N LEU A 497 -7.09 -2.97 34.26
CA LEU A 497 -7.54 -1.88 33.40
C LEU A 497 -8.84 -2.17 32.64
N ALA A 498 -9.24 -3.44 32.51
CA ALA A 498 -10.41 -3.84 31.77
C ALA A 498 -11.69 -3.24 32.40
N PRO A 499 -12.64 -2.74 31.60
CA PRO A 499 -13.91 -2.28 32.12
C PRO A 499 -14.63 -3.44 32.84
N PRO A 500 -15.35 -3.18 33.95
CA PRO A 500 -16.12 -4.21 34.64
C PRO A 500 -17.12 -4.84 33.66
N THR A 501 -17.18 -6.17 33.65
CA THR A 501 -18.03 -6.94 32.72
C THR A 501 -19.51 -6.56 32.90
N GLY A 502 -20.03 -5.65 32.08
CA GLY A 502 -21.44 -5.25 32.12
C GLY A 502 -21.83 -3.89 31.52
N SER A 503 -20.91 -2.98 31.22
CA SER A 503 -21.26 -1.70 30.57
C SER A 503 -21.07 -1.80 29.05
N ARG A 504 -22.18 -1.96 28.31
CA ARG A 504 -22.26 -1.70 26.87
C ARG A 504 -22.76 -0.30 26.62
#